data_AF-A0A498NHR8-F1
#
_entry.id   AF-A0A498NHR8-F1
#
_cell.length_a   1.000
_cell.length_b   1.000
_cell.length_c   1.000
_cell.angle_alpha   90.00
_cell.angle_beta   90.00
_cell.angle_gamma   90.00
#
_symmetry.space_group_name_H-M   'P 1'
#
loop_
_entity.id
_entity.type
_entity.pdbx_description
1 polymer ?
#
loop_
_entity_poly.entity_id
_entity_poly.type
_entity_poly.pdbx_seq_one_letter_code
_entity_poly.pdbx_strand_id
1 'polypeptide(L)'
;MLESSSSPCLTRPHNKSPSVWQAEPPLLELCPWAHLSVASPNSIAASAVCAYNLSAITQAFNGPFRSQENPRSTWLPTPNPIPNFQCGTIEEEGPNEGLTERSLQDAQRLYLMNDVVQPVSVDPLVWQDDVRFSKLVVDIVQGQDTLHHVMYIGTEYGTILKALATTNKSLQGCYLEEMQLFPPGLREPILSLQILHGDRTLFVGLNDRVLKIPLARCSSYKTEL
;
A
#
# COMPACT_ATOMS: atom_id res chain seq x y z
N MET A 1 -26.42 29.07 18.00
CA MET A 1 -26.36 29.09 16.52
C MET A 1 -25.15 28.24 16.17
N LEU A 2 -25.40 27.05 15.65
CA LEU A 2 -24.38 26.02 15.40
C LEU A 2 -23.76 26.28 14.03
N GLU A 3 -22.43 26.35 13.98
CA GLU A 3 -21.63 26.47 12.77
C GLU A 3 -21.79 25.23 11.87
N SER A 4 -22.07 25.52 10.60
CA SER A 4 -22.27 24.59 9.49
C SER A 4 -20.93 24.00 9.00
N SER A 5 -20.73 22.69 9.15
CA SER A 5 -19.60 21.98 8.52
C SER A 5 -19.95 21.56 7.10
N SER A 6 -19.59 22.40 6.13
CA SER A 6 -19.61 22.09 4.70
C SER A 6 -18.52 21.06 4.37
N SER A 7 -18.82 20.05 3.55
CA SER A 7 -17.81 19.12 3.01
C SER A 7 -17.28 19.67 1.67
N PRO A 8 -16.04 20.17 1.58
CA PRO A 8 -15.51 20.68 0.33
C PRO A 8 -14.93 19.55 -0.53
N CYS A 9 -15.20 19.58 -1.84
CA CYS A 9 -14.54 18.70 -2.80
C CYS A 9 -13.01 18.91 -2.77
N LEU A 10 -12.28 17.82 -2.52
CA LEU A 10 -10.81 17.81 -2.52
C LEU A 10 -10.26 18.03 -3.95
N THR A 11 -9.39 19.01 -4.13
CA THR A 11 -8.77 19.39 -5.43
C THR A 11 -7.25 19.32 -5.34
N ARG A 12 -6.47 19.20 -6.41
CA ARG A 12 -4.99 19.12 -6.29
C ARG A 12 -4.37 20.53 -6.33
N PRO A 13 -3.24 20.83 -5.63
CA PRO A 13 -2.61 22.14 -5.72
C PRO A 13 -1.82 22.28 -7.03
N HIS A 14 -2.02 23.40 -7.72
CA HIS A 14 -1.24 23.83 -8.88
C HIS A 14 -0.07 24.72 -8.41
N ASN A 15 1.02 24.13 -7.94
CA ASN A 15 2.36 24.73 -8.04
C ASN A 15 3.43 23.76 -7.53
N LYS A 16 4.46 23.50 -8.35
CA LYS A 16 5.71 22.89 -7.89
C LYS A 16 6.72 24.01 -7.66
N SER A 17 7.04 24.31 -6.41
CA SER A 17 8.27 25.00 -6.01
C SER A 17 9.26 23.96 -5.43
N PRO A 18 10.55 23.99 -5.80
CA PRO A 18 11.49 22.91 -5.49
C PRO A 18 12.27 23.22 -4.21
N SER A 19 11.65 23.17 -3.03
CA SER A 19 12.40 23.27 -1.76
C SER A 19 11.54 22.88 -0.56
N VAL A 20 10.96 21.69 -0.56
CA VAL A 20 10.54 21.02 0.67
C VAL A 20 10.91 19.56 0.48
N TRP A 21 11.90 19.08 1.23
CA TRP A 21 12.13 17.65 1.41
C TRP A 21 10.89 17.10 2.12
N GLN A 22 9.87 16.75 1.33
CA GLN A 22 8.72 16.00 1.83
C GLN A 22 9.27 14.66 2.30
N ALA A 23 9.06 14.37 3.59
CA ALA A 23 9.19 13.02 4.10
C ALA A 23 8.51 12.07 3.11
N GLU A 24 9.24 11.06 2.65
CA GLU A 24 8.69 10.09 1.70
C GLU A 24 7.39 9.53 2.30
N PRO A 25 6.26 9.59 1.57
CA PRO A 25 5.00 9.13 2.09
C PRO A 25 5.11 7.64 2.43
N PRO A 26 4.40 7.16 3.48
CA PRO A 26 4.43 5.75 3.82
C PRO A 26 3.93 4.92 2.63
N LEU A 27 4.58 3.78 2.41
CA LEU A 27 4.14 2.79 1.44
C LEU A 27 2.81 2.20 1.91
N LEU A 28 1.78 2.36 1.10
CA LEU A 28 0.45 1.81 1.34
C LEU A 28 0.33 0.48 0.60
N GLU A 29 0.12 -0.59 1.35
CA GLU A 29 0.13 -1.97 0.85
C GLU A 29 -1.08 -2.75 1.36
N LEU A 30 -1.48 -3.77 0.60
CA LEU A 30 -2.49 -4.74 1.04
C LEU A 30 -1.88 -5.69 2.06
N CYS A 31 -2.52 -5.83 3.22
CA CYS A 31 -1.98 -6.61 4.32
C CYS A 31 -2.96 -7.62 4.89
N PRO A 32 -2.46 -8.70 5.51
CA PRO A 32 -3.28 -9.61 6.27
C PRO A 32 -3.94 -8.85 7.44
N TRP A 33 -5.26 -8.97 7.54
CA TRP A 33 -6.03 -8.46 8.67
C TRP A 33 -5.82 -9.36 9.89
N ALA A 34 -5.58 -8.76 11.05
CA ALA A 34 -5.14 -9.43 12.28
C ALA A 34 -6.10 -10.52 12.81
N HIS A 35 -7.38 -10.56 12.41
CA HIS A 35 -8.28 -11.67 12.78
C HIS A 35 -8.30 -12.85 11.80
N LEU A 36 -7.65 -12.75 10.65
CA LEU A 36 -7.55 -13.85 9.70
C LEU A 36 -6.10 -14.09 9.32
N SER A 37 -5.44 -14.86 10.20
CA SER A 37 -4.29 -15.64 9.75
C SER A 37 -4.77 -16.54 8.61
N VAL A 38 -4.12 -16.41 7.45
CA VAL A 38 -4.39 -17.13 6.20
C VAL A 38 -5.57 -16.56 5.40
N ALA A 39 -5.28 -15.64 4.45
CA ALA A 39 -6.09 -15.46 3.25
C ALA A 39 -5.85 -16.67 2.31
N SER A 40 -6.36 -17.83 2.69
CA SER A 40 -6.44 -18.99 1.80
C SER A 40 -7.65 -18.77 0.88
N PRO A 41 -7.65 -19.31 -0.34
CA PRO A 41 -8.83 -19.23 -1.21
C PRO A 41 -10.11 -19.79 -0.55
N ASN A 42 -9.98 -20.63 0.49
CA ASN A 42 -11.06 -21.28 1.24
C ASN A 42 -11.33 -20.71 2.65
N SER A 43 -10.66 -19.63 3.09
CA SER A 43 -10.97 -18.98 4.38
C SER A 43 -11.94 -17.79 4.18
N ILE A 44 -12.56 -17.37 5.29
CA ILE A 44 -13.41 -16.15 5.35
C ILE A 44 -12.62 -15.02 4.70
N ALA A 45 -13.18 -14.41 3.66
CA ALA A 45 -12.51 -13.33 2.98
C ALA A 45 -12.42 -12.14 3.92
N ALA A 46 -11.24 -11.64 4.23
CA ALA A 46 -11.10 -10.36 4.89
C ALA A 46 -9.85 -9.68 4.36
N SER A 47 -9.94 -8.38 4.13
CA SER A 47 -8.87 -7.61 3.53
C SER A 47 -8.64 -6.32 4.29
N ALA A 48 -7.38 -5.90 4.35
CA ALA A 48 -6.97 -4.66 4.96
C ALA A 48 -5.93 -3.93 4.12
N VAL A 49 -5.88 -2.62 4.30
CA VAL A 49 -4.81 -1.74 3.79
C VAL A 49 -4.02 -1.22 4.98
N CYS A 50 -2.71 -1.46 4.99
CA CYS A 50 -1.80 -0.94 6.00
C CYS A 50 -0.81 0.04 5.37
N ALA A 51 -0.27 0.91 6.22
CA ALA A 51 0.79 1.85 5.88
C ALA A 51 2.09 1.42 6.52
N TYR A 52 3.20 1.51 5.78
CA TYR A 52 4.55 1.21 6.27
C TYR A 52 5.47 2.39 6.01
N ASN A 53 6.30 2.71 6.99
CA ASN A 53 7.35 3.70 6.79
C ASN A 53 8.59 3.03 6.18
N LEU A 54 9.25 3.70 5.24
CA LEU A 54 10.52 3.23 4.66
C LEU A 54 11.58 3.03 5.74
N SER A 55 11.56 3.83 6.80
CA SER A 55 12.46 3.64 7.94
C SER A 55 12.28 2.29 8.64
N ALA A 56 11.04 1.81 8.79
CA ALA A 56 10.74 0.51 9.41
C ALA A 56 11.20 -0.65 8.50
N ILE A 57 11.09 -0.48 7.18
CA ILE A 57 11.60 -1.44 6.20
C ILE A 57 13.12 -1.52 6.26
N THR A 58 13.80 -0.37 6.20
CA THR A 58 15.25 -0.27 6.33
C THR A 58 15.74 -0.83 7.67
N GLN A 59 15.02 -0.59 8.76
CA GLN A 59 15.34 -1.15 10.07
C GLN A 59 15.27 -2.68 10.06
N ALA A 60 14.22 -3.27 9.49
CA ALA A 60 14.10 -4.72 9.39
C ALA A 60 15.21 -5.34 8.51
N PHE A 61 15.57 -4.69 7.40
CA PHE A 61 16.67 -5.12 6.53
C PHE A 61 18.07 -4.92 7.12
N ASN A 62 18.22 -4.01 8.08
CA ASN A 62 19.45 -3.85 8.87
C ASN A 62 19.50 -4.80 10.08
N GLY A 63 18.38 -5.44 10.43
CA GLY A 63 18.28 -6.41 11.51
C GLY A 63 18.92 -7.76 11.19
N PRO A 64 18.86 -8.73 12.12
CA PRO A 64 19.38 -10.07 11.90
C PRO A 64 18.57 -10.84 10.84
N PHE A 65 19.24 -11.76 10.17
CA PHE A 65 18.58 -12.74 9.31
C PHE A 65 17.93 -13.85 10.14
N ARG A 66 16.90 -14.48 9.59
CA ARG A 66 16.32 -15.72 10.11
C ARG A 66 16.91 -16.88 9.31
N SER A 67 17.64 -17.78 9.95
CA SER A 67 18.23 -18.93 9.26
C SER A 67 17.98 -20.24 10.01
N GLN A 68 18.04 -21.34 9.26
CA GLN A 68 18.06 -22.70 9.78
C GLN A 68 19.39 -23.35 9.40
N GLU A 69 20.01 -24.04 10.34
CA GLU A 69 21.24 -24.81 10.06
C GLU A 69 20.95 -26.04 9.20
N ASN A 70 19.81 -26.70 9.45
CA ASN A 70 19.32 -27.83 8.68
C ASN A 70 17.79 -27.72 8.55
N PRO A 71 17.17 -28.40 7.56
CA PRO A 71 15.71 -28.37 7.38
C PRO A 71 14.89 -28.87 8.59
N ARG A 72 15.53 -29.59 9.52
CA ARG A 72 14.92 -30.10 10.75
C ARG A 72 15.16 -29.20 11.98
N SER A 73 15.98 -28.15 11.84
CA SER A 73 16.36 -27.26 12.93
C SER A 73 15.37 -26.10 13.07
N THR A 74 15.29 -25.53 14.27
CA THR A 74 14.47 -24.33 14.51
C THR A 74 15.06 -23.11 13.80
N TRP A 75 14.20 -22.21 13.35
CA TRP A 75 14.62 -20.91 12.82
C TRP A 75 15.21 -20.04 13.94
N LEU A 76 16.45 -19.60 13.76
CA LEU A 76 17.17 -18.78 14.74
C LEU A 76 17.64 -17.47 14.11
N PRO A 77 17.74 -16.39 14.92
CA PRO A 77 18.32 -15.14 14.47
C PRO A 77 19.83 -15.32 14.23
N THR A 78 20.30 -14.85 13.08
CA THR A 78 21.71 -14.85 12.66
C THR A 78 22.13 -13.40 12.44
N PRO A 79 23.24 -12.94 13.03
CA PRO A 79 23.72 -11.57 12.85
C PRO A 79 23.86 -11.21 11.38
N ASN A 80 23.56 -9.96 11.03
CA ASN A 80 23.74 -9.47 9.68
C ASN A 80 25.24 -9.24 9.41
N PRO A 81 25.88 -9.99 8.48
CA PRO A 81 27.30 -9.84 8.20
C PRO A 81 27.64 -8.52 7.48
N ILE A 82 26.67 -7.92 6.77
CA ILE A 82 26.84 -6.68 6.00
C ILE A 82 25.66 -5.77 6.38
N PRO A 83 25.86 -4.80 7.29
CA PRO A 83 24.85 -3.78 7.54
C PRO A 83 24.43 -3.13 6.21
N ASN A 84 23.21 -2.60 6.09
CA ASN A 84 22.78 -1.74 4.98
C ASN A 84 22.68 -2.33 3.55
N PHE A 85 22.55 -3.66 3.38
CA PHE A 85 22.11 -4.30 2.12
C PHE A 85 22.90 -3.87 0.87
N GLN A 86 24.04 -3.21 1.04
CA GLN A 86 24.80 -2.72 -0.09
C GLN A 86 25.29 -3.95 -0.81
N CYS A 87 24.76 -4.13 -2.02
CA CYS A 87 25.41 -4.94 -3.03
C CYS A 87 26.69 -4.19 -3.42
N GLY A 88 27.63 -4.08 -2.47
CA GLY A 88 28.96 -3.57 -2.74
C GLY A 88 29.59 -4.47 -3.77
N THR A 89 30.23 -3.87 -4.76
CA THR A 89 31.13 -4.58 -5.66
C THR A 89 32.53 -4.43 -5.13
N ILE A 90 33.32 -5.49 -5.15
CA ILE A 90 34.72 -5.44 -4.78
C ILE A 90 35.42 -4.49 -5.76
N GLU A 91 35.88 -3.34 -5.25
CA GLU A 91 36.57 -2.30 -6.02
C GLU A 91 38.09 -2.53 -6.10
N GLU A 92 38.61 -3.57 -5.42
CA GLU A 92 40.04 -3.90 -5.46
C GLU A 92 40.42 -4.56 -6.79
N GLU A 93 41.49 -4.05 -7.43
CA GLU A 93 42.09 -4.66 -8.64
C GLU A 93 42.50 -6.11 -8.35
N GLY A 94 41.82 -7.06 -8.99
CA GLY A 94 42.06 -8.48 -8.77
C GLY A 94 41.07 -9.40 -9.48
N PRO A 95 41.19 -10.73 -9.31
CA PRO A 95 40.33 -11.71 -9.98
C PRO A 95 38.84 -11.59 -9.64
N ASN A 96 38.53 -10.89 -8.55
CA ASN A 96 37.19 -10.72 -8.00
C ASN A 96 36.67 -9.28 -8.18
N GLU A 97 37.39 -8.44 -8.93
CA GLU A 97 36.97 -7.07 -9.24
C GLU A 97 35.58 -7.08 -9.90
N GLY A 98 34.67 -6.28 -9.37
CA GLY A 98 33.28 -6.20 -9.86
C GLY A 98 32.35 -7.32 -9.38
N LEU A 99 32.83 -8.30 -8.60
CA LEU A 99 31.96 -9.28 -7.93
C LEU A 99 31.31 -8.66 -6.68
N THR A 100 30.14 -9.18 -6.28
CA THR A 100 29.50 -8.75 -5.04
C THR A 100 30.38 -9.08 -3.83
N GLU A 101 30.52 -8.13 -2.91
CA GLU A 101 31.22 -8.29 -1.62
C GLU A 101 30.60 -9.41 -0.77
N ARG A 102 29.33 -9.70 -1.00
CA ARG A 102 28.61 -10.79 -0.33
C ARG A 102 29.04 -12.17 -0.84
N SER A 103 29.39 -13.06 0.09
CA SER A 103 29.69 -14.45 -0.22
C SER A 103 28.46 -15.17 -0.81
N LEU A 104 28.67 -16.00 -1.82
CA LEU A 104 27.59 -16.77 -2.47
C LEU A 104 26.91 -17.75 -1.50
N GLN A 105 27.65 -18.27 -0.51
CA GLN A 105 27.11 -19.13 0.55
C GLN A 105 26.13 -18.36 1.45
N ASP A 106 26.46 -17.13 1.84
CA ASP A 106 25.56 -16.29 2.63
C ASP A 106 24.36 -15.79 1.83
N ALA A 107 24.52 -15.55 0.52
CA ALA A 107 23.40 -15.20 -0.35
C ALA A 107 22.39 -16.35 -0.47
N GLN A 108 22.85 -17.60 -0.52
CA GLN A 108 21.99 -18.78 -0.58
C GLN A 108 21.31 -19.10 0.76
N ARG A 109 21.94 -18.76 1.89
CA ARG A 109 21.44 -19.10 3.23
C ARG A 109 20.62 -18.00 3.90
N LEU A 110 20.99 -16.74 3.70
CA LEU A 110 20.46 -15.58 4.44
C LEU A 110 19.56 -14.70 3.56
N TYR A 111 18.37 -15.19 3.23
CA TYR A 111 17.41 -14.46 2.36
C TYR A 111 16.15 -13.97 3.10
N LEU A 112 15.93 -14.41 4.34
CA LEU A 112 14.77 -14.04 5.15
C LEU A 112 15.23 -13.21 6.35
N MET A 113 14.64 -12.04 6.58
CA MET A 113 14.89 -11.24 7.78
C MET A 113 14.19 -11.85 9.00
N ASN A 114 14.80 -11.74 10.17
CA ASN A 114 14.18 -12.19 11.43
C ASN A 114 13.12 -11.20 11.91
N ASP A 115 13.40 -9.90 11.75
CA ASP A 115 12.54 -8.83 12.22
C ASP A 115 11.41 -8.57 11.22
N VAL A 116 10.21 -8.31 11.75
CA VAL A 116 9.01 -8.06 10.95
C VAL A 116 8.84 -6.55 10.78
N VAL A 117 8.62 -6.11 9.53
CA VAL A 117 8.29 -4.71 9.23
C VAL A 117 6.96 -4.35 9.90
N GLN A 118 7.01 -3.43 10.87
CA GLN A 118 5.81 -3.00 11.59
C GLN A 118 5.05 -1.94 10.79
N PRO A 119 3.70 -2.02 10.73
CA PRO A 119 2.89 -0.96 10.16
C PRO A 119 2.95 0.31 11.01
N VAL A 120 2.64 1.46 10.41
CA VAL A 120 2.61 2.78 11.06
C VAL A 120 1.62 2.82 12.24
N SER A 121 0.52 2.07 12.14
CA SER A 121 -0.46 1.88 13.20
C SER A 121 -0.82 0.40 13.36
N VAL A 122 -1.20 0.02 14.59
CA VAL A 122 -1.69 -1.34 14.89
C VAL A 122 -2.98 -1.62 14.10
N ASP A 123 -3.88 -0.63 14.05
CA ASP A 123 -5.13 -0.75 13.34
C ASP A 123 -4.92 -0.39 11.84
N PRO A 124 -5.50 -1.17 10.89
CA PRO A 124 -5.35 -0.90 9.46
C PRO A 124 -6.11 0.36 9.05
N LEU A 125 -5.66 1.05 8.00
CA LEU A 125 -6.30 2.29 7.54
C LEU A 125 -7.73 2.04 7.05
N VAL A 126 -7.92 0.93 6.33
CA VAL A 126 -9.19 0.44 5.81
C VAL A 126 -9.21 -1.07 5.94
N TRP A 127 -10.35 -1.64 6.32
CA TRP A 127 -10.56 -3.07 6.38
C TRP A 127 -12.02 -3.41 6.04
N GLN A 128 -12.23 -4.57 5.41
CA GLN A 128 -13.54 -5.13 5.12
C GLN A 128 -13.54 -6.62 5.45
N ASP A 129 -14.61 -7.05 6.12
CA ASP A 129 -14.98 -8.44 6.22
C ASP A 129 -15.71 -8.88 4.93
N ASP A 130 -15.61 -10.16 4.62
CA ASP A 130 -16.18 -10.85 3.44
C ASP A 130 -15.81 -10.29 2.05
N VAL A 131 -14.85 -9.36 1.99
CA VAL A 131 -14.38 -8.75 0.73
C VAL A 131 -12.89 -9.03 0.52
N ARG A 132 -12.55 -9.41 -0.72
CA ARG A 132 -11.16 -9.56 -1.18
C ARG A 132 -10.71 -8.34 -1.98
N PHE A 133 -9.78 -7.59 -1.43
CA PHE A 133 -9.10 -6.52 -2.15
C PHE A 133 -8.08 -7.13 -3.11
N SER A 134 -8.02 -6.61 -4.33
CA SER A 134 -7.18 -7.15 -5.40
C SER A 134 -6.18 -6.13 -5.95
N LYS A 135 -6.51 -4.83 -5.90
CA LYS A 135 -5.71 -3.73 -6.44
C LYS A 135 -5.83 -2.52 -5.53
N LEU A 136 -4.77 -1.72 -5.46
CA LEU A 136 -4.73 -0.48 -4.70
C LEU A 136 -3.98 0.57 -5.51
N VAL A 137 -4.55 1.77 -5.60
CA VAL A 137 -3.84 2.96 -6.07
C VAL A 137 -4.20 4.14 -5.17
N VAL A 138 -3.29 5.08 -5.03
CA VAL A 138 -3.42 6.19 -4.09
C VAL A 138 -3.22 7.50 -4.85
N ASP A 139 -4.12 8.44 -4.61
CA ASP A 139 -4.02 9.82 -5.08
C ASP A 139 -3.70 10.76 -3.91
N ILE A 140 -3.01 11.87 -4.18
CA ILE A 140 -2.75 12.92 -3.22
C ILE A 140 -3.55 14.16 -3.64
N VAL A 141 -4.54 14.50 -2.84
CA VAL A 141 -5.46 15.61 -3.09
C VAL A 141 -5.32 16.67 -2.01
N GLN A 142 -5.43 17.93 -2.37
CA GLN A 142 -5.45 19.07 -1.46
C GLN A 142 -6.90 19.33 -1.00
N GLY A 143 -7.09 19.26 0.31
CA GLY A 143 -8.29 19.75 0.98
C GLY A 143 -8.20 21.25 1.25
N GLN A 144 -9.12 21.75 2.07
CA GLN A 144 -9.19 23.17 2.38
C GLN A 144 -7.87 23.69 2.99
N ASP A 145 -7.31 22.95 3.95
CA ASP A 145 -6.09 23.36 4.66
C ASP A 145 -4.98 22.30 4.64
N THR A 146 -5.27 21.05 4.26
CA THR A 146 -4.31 19.93 4.37
C THR A 146 -4.32 19.02 3.14
N LEU A 147 -3.20 18.35 2.89
CA LEU A 147 -3.12 17.28 1.89
C LEU A 147 -3.70 15.99 2.46
N HIS A 148 -4.45 15.28 1.62
CA HIS A 148 -5.11 14.04 1.94
C HIS A 148 -4.69 12.96 0.96
N HIS A 149 -4.43 11.76 1.49
CA HIS A 149 -4.23 10.57 0.69
C HIS A 149 -5.58 9.89 0.47
N VAL A 150 -5.99 9.72 -0.78
CA VAL A 150 -7.24 9.05 -1.15
C VAL A 150 -6.90 7.73 -1.84
N MET A 151 -7.40 6.63 -1.28
CA MET A 151 -7.19 5.28 -1.77
C MET A 151 -8.34 4.88 -2.69
N TYR A 152 -8.00 4.23 -3.80
CA TYR A 152 -8.92 3.51 -4.66
C TYR A 152 -8.55 2.03 -4.61
N ILE A 153 -9.45 1.23 -4.05
CA ILE A 153 -9.24 -0.19 -3.75
C ILE A 153 -10.15 -0.99 -4.67
N GLY A 154 -9.58 -1.76 -5.57
CA GLY A 154 -10.31 -2.70 -6.41
C GLY A 154 -10.53 -4.02 -5.69
N THR A 155 -11.66 -4.66 -5.95
CA THR A 155 -12.00 -5.98 -5.38
C THR A 155 -11.99 -7.08 -6.44
N GLU A 156 -11.95 -8.33 -6.00
CA GLU A 156 -12.15 -9.51 -6.86
C GLU A 156 -13.59 -9.64 -7.38
N TYR A 157 -14.52 -8.81 -6.89
CA TYR A 157 -15.94 -8.86 -7.24
C TYR A 157 -16.39 -7.75 -8.17
N GLY A 158 -15.47 -6.88 -8.63
CA GLY A 158 -15.79 -5.84 -9.61
C GLY A 158 -16.29 -4.54 -8.98
N THR A 159 -15.89 -4.29 -7.73
CA THR A 159 -16.19 -3.06 -7.00
C THR A 159 -14.92 -2.26 -6.78
N ILE A 160 -15.03 -0.93 -6.81
CA ILE A 160 -13.97 -0.01 -6.39
C ILE A 160 -14.43 0.75 -5.14
N LEU A 161 -13.69 0.62 -4.05
CA LEU A 161 -13.88 1.39 -2.83
C LEU A 161 -12.97 2.60 -2.86
N LYS A 162 -13.54 3.79 -2.63
CA LYS A 162 -12.79 5.03 -2.48
C LYS A 162 -12.80 5.43 -1.00
N ALA A 163 -11.63 5.57 -0.39
CA ALA A 163 -11.50 5.82 1.04
C ALA A 163 -10.40 6.83 1.35
N LEU A 164 -10.50 7.50 2.49
CA LEU A 164 -9.43 8.37 2.99
C LEU A 164 -8.38 7.53 3.73
N ALA A 165 -7.11 7.67 3.37
CA ALA A 165 -6.00 7.11 4.15
C ALA A 165 -5.70 8.04 5.34
N THR A 166 -6.24 7.68 6.51
CA THR A 166 -6.06 8.42 7.75
C THR A 166 -5.81 7.49 8.92
N THR A 167 -4.86 7.85 9.77
CA THR A 167 -4.59 7.18 11.05
C THR A 167 -5.40 7.77 12.20
N ASN A 168 -6.20 8.81 11.93
CA ASN A 168 -7.10 9.36 12.93
C ASN A 168 -8.23 8.35 13.19
N LYS A 169 -8.26 7.80 14.41
CA LYS A 169 -9.24 6.79 14.84
C LYS A 169 -10.69 7.22 14.64
N SER A 170 -11.00 8.52 14.68
CA SER A 170 -12.36 9.01 14.44
C SER A 170 -12.78 9.00 12.96
N LEU A 171 -11.82 8.96 12.04
CA LEU A 171 -12.02 8.96 10.58
C LEU A 171 -11.52 7.67 9.93
N GLN A 172 -11.09 6.70 10.73
CA GLN A 172 -10.56 5.42 10.27
C GLN A 172 -11.68 4.63 9.58
N GLY A 173 -11.38 4.05 8.42
CA GLY A 173 -12.42 3.39 7.61
C GLY A 173 -13.44 4.36 7.00
N CYS A 174 -13.14 5.66 6.86
CA CYS A 174 -14.02 6.60 6.18
C CYS A 174 -14.08 6.29 4.67
N TYR A 175 -15.12 5.54 4.29
CA TYR A 175 -15.49 5.29 2.90
C TYR A 175 -16.18 6.52 2.31
N LEU A 176 -15.62 7.03 1.22
CA LEU A 176 -16.16 8.17 0.48
C LEU A 176 -17.18 7.70 -0.57
N GLU A 177 -16.89 6.58 -1.22
CA GLU A 177 -17.69 6.08 -2.34
C GLU A 177 -17.44 4.58 -2.56
N GLU A 178 -18.49 3.86 -2.96
CA GLU A 178 -18.40 2.50 -3.48
C GLU A 178 -18.95 2.49 -4.91
N MET A 179 -18.11 2.06 -5.87
CA MET A 179 -18.45 2.01 -7.28
C MET A 179 -18.55 0.57 -7.75
N GLN A 180 -19.77 0.14 -8.08
CA GLN A 180 -20.02 -1.16 -8.69
C GLN A 180 -19.88 -1.05 -10.21
N LEU A 181 -18.97 -1.83 -10.81
CA LEU A 181 -18.68 -1.76 -12.25
C LEU A 181 -19.59 -2.67 -13.10
N PHE A 182 -20.33 -3.56 -12.44
CA PHE A 182 -21.15 -4.59 -13.06
C PHE A 182 -22.57 -4.56 -12.45
N PRO A 183 -23.59 -5.00 -13.20
CA PRO A 183 -24.94 -5.13 -12.67
C PRO A 183 -25.00 -6.17 -11.54
N PRO A 184 -26.00 -6.08 -10.64
CA PRO A 184 -26.18 -7.04 -9.56
C PRO A 184 -26.20 -8.48 -10.09
N GLY A 185 -25.39 -9.35 -9.46
CA GLY A 185 -25.29 -10.78 -9.82
C GLY A 185 -24.12 -11.12 -10.74
N LEU A 186 -23.52 -10.16 -11.43
CA LEU A 186 -22.28 -10.36 -12.19
C LEU A 186 -21.08 -9.89 -11.35
N ARG A 187 -20.12 -10.80 -11.14
CA ARG A 187 -18.89 -10.53 -10.40
C ARG A 187 -17.70 -10.87 -11.27
N GLU A 188 -16.86 -9.89 -11.53
CA GLU A 188 -15.61 -10.08 -12.26
C GLU A 188 -14.46 -9.36 -11.56
N PRO A 189 -13.26 -9.95 -11.53
CA PRO A 189 -12.14 -9.36 -10.82
C PRO A 189 -11.58 -8.13 -11.55
N ILE A 190 -11.19 -7.12 -10.77
CA ILE A 190 -10.42 -6.00 -11.29
C ILE A 190 -8.97 -6.45 -11.48
N LEU A 191 -8.49 -6.39 -12.72
CA LEU A 191 -7.16 -6.86 -13.12
C LEU A 191 -6.08 -5.78 -13.01
N SER A 192 -6.46 -4.51 -13.18
CA SER A 192 -5.54 -3.38 -13.08
C SER A 192 -6.26 -2.12 -12.63
N LEU A 193 -5.59 -1.30 -11.84
CA LEU A 193 -6.00 0.07 -11.51
C LEU A 193 -4.81 0.99 -11.75
N GLN A 194 -5.03 2.09 -12.47
CA GLN A 194 -4.00 3.10 -12.69
C GLN A 194 -4.61 4.51 -12.71
N ILE A 195 -3.89 5.46 -12.11
CA ILE A 195 -4.30 6.86 -12.09
C ILE A 195 -3.51 7.65 -13.13
N LEU A 196 -4.22 8.28 -14.05
CA LEU A 196 -3.66 9.32 -14.91
C LEU A 196 -3.93 10.69 -14.28
N HIS A 197 -2.91 11.21 -13.61
CA HIS A 197 -2.99 12.47 -12.86
C HIS A 197 -3.30 13.69 -13.74
N GLY A 198 -2.80 13.73 -14.98
CA GLY A 198 -3.03 14.84 -15.92
C GLY A 198 -4.51 15.03 -16.28
N ASP A 199 -5.22 13.91 -16.48
CA ASP A 199 -6.64 13.88 -16.85
C ASP A 199 -7.57 13.66 -15.65
N ARG A 200 -7.03 13.62 -14.43
CA ARG A 200 -7.75 13.29 -13.18
C ARG A 200 -8.67 12.08 -13.34
N THR A 201 -8.11 11.01 -13.91
CA THR A 201 -8.86 9.83 -14.34
C THR A 201 -8.28 8.56 -13.71
N LEU A 202 -9.16 7.67 -13.25
CA LEU A 202 -8.86 6.29 -12.90
C LEU A 202 -9.16 5.38 -14.10
N PHE A 203 -8.15 4.63 -14.54
CA PHE A 203 -8.29 3.55 -15.50
C PHE A 203 -8.43 2.22 -14.79
N VAL A 204 -9.42 1.43 -15.22
CA VAL A 204 -9.74 0.13 -14.64
C VAL A 204 -9.64 -0.93 -15.72
N GLY A 205 -8.69 -1.85 -15.58
CA GLY A 205 -8.55 -3.01 -16.44
C GLY A 205 -9.44 -4.16 -15.98
N LEU A 206 -10.29 -4.64 -16.88
CA LEU A 206 -11.14 -5.83 -16.71
C LEU A 206 -10.68 -6.91 -17.73
N ASN A 207 -11.36 -8.06 -17.75
CA ASN A 207 -10.99 -9.17 -18.65
C ASN A 207 -11.08 -8.79 -20.14
N ASP A 208 -12.12 -8.06 -20.53
CA ASP A 208 -12.50 -7.80 -21.92
C ASP A 208 -12.42 -6.33 -22.32
N ARG A 209 -12.25 -5.42 -21.36
CA ARG A 209 -12.30 -3.96 -21.59
C ARG A 209 -11.52 -3.16 -20.56
N VAL A 210 -11.34 -1.89 -20.88
CA VAL A 210 -10.78 -0.88 -19.96
C VAL A 210 -11.82 0.21 -19.74
N LEU A 211 -12.09 0.55 -18.48
CA LEU A 211 -12.98 1.64 -18.11
C LEU A 211 -12.18 2.88 -17.74
N LYS A 212 -12.71 4.06 -18.11
CA LYS A 212 -12.20 5.38 -17.73
C LYS A 212 -13.21 6.03 -16.78
N ILE A 213 -12.80 6.27 -15.53
CA ILE A 213 -13.64 6.80 -14.46
C ILE A 213 -13.03 8.12 -13.95
N PRO A 214 -13.76 9.24 -13.90
CA PRO A 214 -13.26 10.47 -13.29
C PRO A 214 -12.98 10.30 -11.79
N LEU A 215 -11.85 10.81 -11.30
CA LEU A 215 -11.50 10.73 -9.87
C LEU A 215 -12.44 11.57 -8.99
N ALA A 216 -13.00 12.65 -9.55
CA ALA A 216 -13.94 13.53 -8.87
C ALA A 216 -15.32 13.44 -9.54
N ARG A 217 -16.32 13.02 -8.78
CA ARG A 217 -17.72 12.94 -9.20
C ARG A 217 -18.61 13.87 -8.38
N CYS A 218 -18.12 15.09 -8.12
CA CYS A 218 -18.75 16.07 -7.22
C CYS A 218 -20.21 16.38 -7.57
N SER A 219 -20.60 16.32 -8.84
CA SER A 219 -21.99 16.52 -9.28
C SER A 219 -22.99 15.48 -8.76
N SER A 220 -22.50 14.34 -8.23
CA SER A 220 -23.34 13.30 -7.64
C SER A 220 -23.72 13.57 -6.19
N TYR A 221 -23.06 14.54 -5.54
CA TYR A 221 -23.34 14.93 -4.16
C TYR A 221 -24.11 16.26 -4.16
N LYS A 222 -25.22 16.32 -3.42
CA LYS A 222 -25.94 17.57 -3.19
C LYS A 222 -25.22 18.37 -2.12
N THR A 223 -24.99 19.66 -2.38
CA THR A 223 -24.71 20.64 -1.33
C THR A 223 -26.01 20.83 -0.56
N GLU A 224 -26.09 20.28 0.65
CA GLU A 224 -27.07 20.71 1.64
C GLU A 224 -26.66 22.13 2.07
N LEU A 225 -27.56 23.09 1.84
CA LEU A 225 -27.41 24.52 2.18
C LEU A 225 -27.80 24.76 3.64
#